data_AF-A0A0B1T9A9-F1
#
_entry.id   AF-A0A0B1T9A9-F1
#
_cell.length_a   1.000
_cell.length_b   1.000
_cell.length_c   1.000
_cell.angle_alpha   90.00
_cell.angle_beta   90.00
_cell.angle_gamma   90.00
#
_symmetry.space_group_name_H-M   'P 1'
#
loop_
_entity.id
_entity.type
_entity.pdbx_description
1 polymer ?
#
loop_
_entity_poly.entity_id
_entity_poly.type
_entity_poly.pdbx_seq_one_letter_code
_entity_poly.pdbx_strand_id
1 'polypeptide(L)'
;MISLLILSFIIPLSLAGKDCVWILGRVQCERDPSKNLNVEVRVWDRDSVGPFKIIDPDDLMGVTFSNEDGRFQLDGCGDDFDWIPGLNNKIEPYVEIRHFCNNDVGETITLPQFKVFVPETYDLGTIILDKPKEDKEDKPKP
;
A
#
# COMPACT_ATOMS: atom_id res chain seq x y z
N MET A 1 -1.77 -44.99 21.34
CA MET A 1 -1.62 -43.74 22.14
C MET A 1 -0.38 -42.92 21.79
N ILE A 2 0.71 -43.52 21.27
CA ILE A 2 1.90 -42.76 20.82
C ILE A 2 1.66 -42.00 19.50
N SER A 3 0.84 -42.54 18.59
CA SER A 3 0.53 -41.89 17.29
C SER A 3 -0.18 -40.53 17.40
N LEU A 4 -0.92 -40.29 18.47
CA LEU A 4 -1.64 -39.01 18.70
C LEU A 4 -0.70 -37.90 19.20
N LEU A 5 0.38 -38.26 19.90
CA LEU A 5 1.36 -37.30 20.44
C LEU A 5 2.27 -36.72 19.34
N ILE A 6 2.58 -37.50 18.30
CA ILE A 6 3.42 -37.04 17.18
C ILE A 6 2.66 -36.03 16.30
N LEU A 7 1.34 -36.21 16.13
CA LEU A 7 0.51 -35.29 15.35
C LEU A 7 0.37 -33.90 16.00
N SER A 8 0.45 -33.82 17.35
CA SER A 8 0.36 -32.57 18.10
C SER A 8 1.56 -31.64 17.89
N PHE A 9 2.71 -32.15 17.44
CA PHE A 9 3.91 -31.34 17.20
C PHE A 9 3.93 -30.67 15.81
N ILE A 10 2.94 -30.94 14.96
CA ILE A 10 2.88 -30.47 13.57
C ILE A 10 1.81 -29.38 13.37
N ILE A 11 1.25 -28.82 14.45
CA ILE A 11 0.37 -27.66 14.33
C ILE A 11 1.25 -26.42 14.48
N PRO A 12 1.67 -25.75 13.39
CA PRO A 12 2.27 -24.43 13.53
C PRO A 12 1.22 -23.52 14.15
N LEU A 13 1.57 -22.85 15.26
CA LEU A 13 0.81 -21.70 15.71
C LEU A 13 1.00 -20.62 14.65
N SER A 14 0.01 -20.45 13.77
CA SER A 14 -0.09 -19.28 12.91
C SER A 14 -0.50 -18.09 13.79
N LEU A 15 0.42 -17.16 14.02
CA LEU A 15 0.07 -15.84 14.52
C LEU A 15 -0.25 -14.99 13.28
N ALA A 16 -1.47 -14.51 13.17
CA ALA A 16 -1.84 -13.52 12.17
C ALA A 16 -1.70 -12.13 12.82
N GLY A 17 -0.84 -11.30 12.26
CA GLY A 17 -0.77 -9.88 12.62
C GLY A 17 -1.86 -9.11 11.87
N LYS A 18 -2.54 -8.19 12.54
CA LYS A 18 -3.47 -7.27 11.87
C LYS A 18 -3.14 -5.85 12.28
N ASP A 19 -2.71 -5.05 11.32
CA ASP A 19 -2.55 -3.61 11.47
C ASP A 19 -3.45 -2.89 10.47
N CYS A 20 -3.96 -1.75 10.90
CA CYS A 20 -4.84 -0.90 10.14
C CYS A 20 -4.23 0.49 9.98
N VAL A 21 -4.61 1.18 8.92
CA VAL A 21 -4.17 2.53 8.60
C VAL A 21 -5.37 3.46 8.43
N TRP A 22 -5.19 4.71 8.84
CA TRP A 22 -6.06 5.83 8.49
C TRP A 22 -5.26 6.85 7.71
N ILE A 23 -5.63 7.07 6.45
CA ILE A 23 -4.92 7.94 5.52
C ILE A 23 -5.82 9.09 5.12
N LEU A 24 -5.29 10.30 5.23
CA LEU A 24 -5.90 11.51 4.72
C LEU A 24 -4.98 12.15 3.68
N GLY A 25 -5.57 12.83 2.71
CA GLY A 25 -4.79 13.62 1.78
C GLY A 25 -5.66 14.38 0.79
N ARG A 26 -4.97 15.09 -0.10
CA ARG A 26 -5.56 15.81 -1.22
C ARG A 26 -4.72 15.61 -2.46
N VAL A 27 -5.35 15.30 -3.58
CA VAL A 27 -4.70 15.36 -4.90
C VAL A 27 -4.99 16.69 -5.58
N GLN A 28 -4.04 17.17 -6.37
CA GLN A 28 -4.19 18.43 -7.10
C GLN A 28 -3.50 18.34 -8.47
N CYS A 29 -4.30 18.47 -9.52
CA CYS A 29 -3.90 18.70 -10.89
C CYS A 29 -3.98 20.21 -11.15
N GLU A 30 -2.84 20.90 -11.18
CA GLU A 30 -2.81 22.37 -11.29
C GLU A 30 -3.24 22.84 -12.68
N ARG A 31 -2.94 22.05 -13.71
CA ARG A 31 -3.31 22.35 -15.10
C ARG A 31 -4.79 22.12 -15.44
N ASP A 32 -5.47 21.23 -14.73
CA ASP A 32 -6.89 20.93 -14.93
C ASP A 32 -7.54 20.45 -13.62
N PRO A 33 -8.12 21.36 -12.82
CA PRO A 33 -8.73 21.02 -11.55
C PRO A 33 -9.91 20.03 -11.65
N SER A 34 -10.53 19.87 -12.81
CA SER A 34 -11.60 18.87 -13.00
C SER A 34 -11.09 17.44 -12.85
N LYS A 35 -9.78 17.23 -13.05
CA LYS A 35 -9.09 15.94 -12.90
C LYS A 35 -8.78 15.59 -11.44
N ASN A 36 -9.17 16.44 -10.48
CA ASN A 36 -9.09 16.14 -9.05
C ASN A 36 -10.21 15.22 -8.58
N LEU A 37 -11.33 15.18 -9.29
CA LEU A 37 -12.46 14.33 -8.96
C LEU A 37 -12.21 12.87 -9.38
N ASN A 38 -12.62 11.94 -8.53
CA ASN A 38 -12.63 10.50 -8.83
C ASN A 38 -11.24 9.95 -9.18
N VAL A 39 -10.20 10.48 -8.54
CA VAL A 39 -8.86 9.90 -8.57
C VAL A 39 -8.84 8.73 -7.61
N GLU A 40 -8.44 7.57 -8.12
CA GLU A 40 -8.39 6.34 -7.33
C GLU A 40 -7.14 6.32 -6.46
N VAL A 41 -7.33 6.06 -5.16
CA VAL A 41 -6.27 5.95 -4.17
C VAL A 41 -6.36 4.58 -3.54
N ARG A 42 -5.26 3.83 -3.58
CA ARG A 42 -5.14 2.49 -3.00
C ARG A 42 -4.05 2.48 -1.95
N VAL A 43 -4.23 1.72 -0.89
CA VAL A 43 -3.15 1.33 0.00
C VAL A 43 -2.93 -0.17 -0.12
N TRP A 44 -1.66 -0.52 -0.18
CA TRP A 44 -1.18 -1.87 -0.36
C TRP A 44 -0.22 -2.22 0.77
N ASP A 45 -0.22 -3.48 1.16
CA ASP A 45 0.85 -4.09 1.93
C ASP A 45 1.91 -4.65 0.98
N ARG A 46 3.18 -4.66 1.37
CA ARG A 46 4.25 -5.25 0.56
C ARG A 46 4.70 -6.56 1.18
N ASP A 47 4.29 -7.67 0.57
CA ASP A 47 4.62 -9.00 1.08
C ASP A 47 5.98 -9.53 0.61
N SER A 48 6.39 -9.20 -0.62
CA SER A 48 7.60 -9.81 -1.18
C SER A 48 8.42 -8.95 -2.14
N VAL A 49 9.65 -9.41 -2.40
CA VAL A 49 10.62 -8.75 -3.30
C VAL A 49 11.11 -9.70 -4.38
N GLY A 50 11.33 -9.15 -5.58
CA GLY A 50 11.88 -9.92 -6.70
C GLY A 50 10.98 -11.08 -7.17
N PRO A 51 11.52 -12.27 -7.44
CA PRO A 51 10.75 -13.39 -8.02
C PRO A 51 9.71 -13.98 -7.06
N PHE A 52 9.85 -13.72 -5.75
CA PHE A 52 8.92 -14.23 -4.74
C PHE A 52 7.55 -13.53 -4.77
N LYS A 53 7.45 -12.34 -5.39
CA LYS A 53 6.16 -11.65 -5.64
C LYS A 53 5.13 -12.47 -6.43
N ILE A 54 5.56 -13.47 -7.19
CA ILE A 54 4.64 -14.33 -7.95
C ILE A 54 3.87 -15.27 -7.01
N ILE A 55 4.49 -15.61 -5.88
CA ILE A 55 3.95 -16.54 -4.88
C ILE A 55 3.24 -15.75 -3.78
N ASP A 56 3.73 -14.54 -3.51
CA ASP A 56 3.27 -13.67 -2.41
C ASP A 56 3.18 -12.21 -2.93
N PRO A 57 2.12 -11.89 -3.69
CA PRO A 57 1.93 -10.57 -4.28
C PRO A 57 1.44 -9.56 -3.22
N ASP A 58 1.84 -8.29 -3.38
CA ASP A 58 1.39 -7.17 -2.54
C ASP A 58 -0.15 -7.17 -2.32
N ASP A 59 -0.56 -7.23 -1.06
CA ASP A 59 -1.97 -7.32 -0.66
C ASP A 59 -2.69 -5.97 -0.64
N LEU A 60 -3.90 -5.92 -1.20
CA LEU A 60 -4.72 -4.71 -1.20
C LEU A 60 -5.39 -4.51 0.16
N MET A 61 -4.95 -3.48 0.91
CA MET A 61 -5.52 -3.16 2.23
C MET A 61 -6.78 -2.29 2.14
N GLY A 62 -6.91 -1.44 1.11
CA GLY A 62 -8.05 -0.53 0.96
C GLY A 62 -8.01 0.34 -0.29
N VAL A 63 -9.18 0.84 -0.71
CA VAL A 63 -9.38 1.72 -1.88
C VAL A 63 -10.35 2.84 -1.55
N THR A 64 -10.08 4.05 -2.02
CA THR A 64 -11.00 5.19 -1.98
C THR A 64 -10.89 6.01 -3.26
N PHE A 65 -11.76 7.01 -3.41
CA PHE A 65 -11.74 7.96 -4.51
C PHE A 65 -11.78 9.40 -3.97
N SER A 66 -11.03 10.30 -4.60
CA SER A 66 -11.07 11.72 -4.26
C SER A 66 -12.38 12.38 -4.65
N ASN A 67 -12.78 13.39 -3.87
CA ASN A 67 -13.94 14.24 -4.17
C ASN A 67 -13.60 15.40 -5.13
N GLU A 68 -14.57 16.29 -5.39
CA GLU A 68 -14.41 17.43 -6.31
C GLU A 68 -13.25 18.37 -5.91
N ASP A 69 -12.99 18.53 -4.62
CA ASP A 69 -11.87 19.32 -4.10
C ASP A 69 -10.53 18.56 -4.14
N GLY A 70 -10.53 17.30 -4.58
CA GLY A 70 -9.39 16.39 -4.59
C GLY A 70 -9.10 15.75 -3.24
N ARG A 71 -9.92 15.97 -2.20
CA ARG A 71 -9.70 15.38 -0.88
C ARG A 71 -10.13 13.92 -0.86
N PHE A 72 -9.41 13.10 -0.10
CA PHE A 72 -9.76 11.71 0.13
C PHE A 72 -9.50 11.31 1.59
N GLN A 73 -10.27 10.31 2.03
CA GLN A 73 -10.07 9.60 3.27
C GLN A 73 -10.09 8.11 2.94
N LEU A 74 -9.11 7.38 3.45
CA LEU A 74 -8.97 5.94 3.27
C LEU A 74 -8.73 5.31 4.63
N ASP A 75 -9.50 4.28 4.94
CA ASP A 75 -9.21 3.27 5.94
C ASP A 75 -8.95 1.92 5.27
N GLY A 76 -8.02 1.15 5.83
CA GLY A 76 -7.65 -0.16 5.30
C GLY A 76 -6.90 -0.96 6.34
N CYS A 77 -6.95 -2.28 6.26
CA CYS A 77 -6.21 -3.17 7.15
C CYS A 77 -5.53 -4.26 6.33
N GLY A 78 -4.29 -4.57 6.70
CA GLY A 78 -3.57 -5.74 6.24
C GLY A 78 -3.76 -6.87 7.25
N ASP A 79 -3.78 -8.11 6.77
CA ASP A 79 -3.70 -9.30 7.60
C ASP A 79 -2.45 -10.04 7.16
N ASP A 80 -1.42 -10.03 8.00
CA ASP A 80 -0.15 -10.63 7.65
C ASP A 80 -0.04 -12.02 8.29
N PHE A 81 0.10 -13.03 7.44
CA PHE A 81 0.26 -14.42 7.84
C PHE A 81 1.72 -14.82 7.71
N ASP A 82 2.34 -15.16 8.84
CA ASP A 82 3.69 -15.76 8.89
C ASP A 82 3.69 -17.17 8.22
N TRP A 83 3.68 -17.22 6.89
CA TRP A 83 3.62 -18.45 6.09
C TRP A 83 4.90 -19.30 6.22
N ILE A 84 6.01 -18.66 6.61
CA ILE A 84 7.28 -19.31 6.93
C ILE A 84 7.49 -19.26 8.45
N PRO A 85 7.45 -20.40 9.16
CA PRO A 85 7.67 -20.44 10.60
C PRO A 85 9.02 -19.81 10.98
N GLY A 86 8.97 -18.73 11.78
CA GLY A 86 10.16 -18.01 12.25
C GLY A 86 10.59 -16.82 11.39
N LEU A 87 9.91 -16.54 10.27
CA LEU A 87 10.04 -15.29 9.53
C LEU A 87 8.80 -14.44 9.81
N ASN A 88 9.00 -13.34 10.54
CA ASN A 88 7.94 -12.40 10.82
C ASN A 88 7.74 -11.54 9.57
N ASN A 89 6.59 -11.67 8.91
CA ASN A 89 6.17 -10.71 7.92
C ASN A 89 5.53 -9.54 8.69
N LYS A 90 5.90 -8.32 8.31
CA LYS A 90 5.38 -7.10 8.95
C LYS A 90 4.69 -6.31 7.88
N ILE A 91 3.54 -5.73 8.23
CA ILE A 91 2.80 -4.84 7.35
C ILE A 91 3.70 -3.66 6.95
N GLU A 92 3.93 -3.52 5.65
CA GLU A 92 4.79 -2.56 4.98
C GLU A 92 3.98 -1.66 4.02
N PRO A 93 3.10 -0.80 4.55
CA PRO A 93 2.06 -0.16 3.75
C PRO A 93 2.64 0.91 2.83
N TYR A 94 2.11 1.00 1.61
CA TYR A 94 2.41 2.05 0.65
C TYR A 94 1.16 2.47 -0.14
N VAL A 95 1.15 3.69 -0.65
CA VAL A 95 -0.02 4.26 -1.36
C VAL A 95 0.25 4.33 -2.85
N GLU A 96 -0.74 3.91 -3.65
CA GLU A 96 -0.79 4.14 -5.08
C GLU A 96 -1.94 5.07 -5.45
N ILE A 97 -1.66 6.01 -6.35
CA ILE A 97 -2.62 6.99 -6.83
C ILE A 97 -2.72 6.88 -8.33
N ARG A 98 -3.87 6.45 -8.83
CA ARG A 98 -4.15 6.29 -10.25
C ARG A 98 -4.97 7.50 -10.73
N HIS A 99 -4.38 8.30 -11.61
CA HIS A 99 -4.95 9.57 -12.05
C HIS A 99 -4.89 9.74 -13.58
N PHE A 100 -5.63 10.72 -14.09
CA PHE A 100 -5.68 11.08 -15.52
C PHE A 100 -5.30 12.55 -15.75
N CYS A 101 -4.61 13.15 -14.76
CA CYS A 101 -4.17 14.53 -14.86
C CYS A 101 -3.30 14.71 -16.11
N ASN A 102 -2.29 13.85 -16.33
CA ASN A 102 -1.29 14.04 -17.38
C ASN A 102 -1.68 13.58 -18.78
N ASN A 103 -2.56 12.60 -18.90
CA ASN A 103 -3.04 12.05 -20.17
C ASN A 103 -4.30 11.19 -19.95
N ASP A 104 -4.99 10.87 -21.04
CA ASP A 104 -6.26 10.13 -21.00
C ASP A 104 -6.09 8.61 -20.85
N VAL A 105 -4.87 8.08 -21.02
CA VAL A 105 -4.56 6.68 -20.70
C VAL A 105 -4.42 6.52 -19.18
N GLY A 106 -3.91 7.56 -18.54
CA GLY A 106 -3.72 7.74 -17.11
C GLY A 106 -2.49 7.03 -16.53
N GLU A 107 -2.08 7.48 -15.35
CA GLU A 107 -0.78 7.19 -14.74
C GLU A 107 -0.94 6.84 -13.26
N THR A 108 0.00 6.04 -12.76
CA THR A 108 0.10 5.68 -11.34
C THR A 108 1.31 6.35 -10.71
N ILE A 109 1.10 6.98 -9.55
CA ILE A 109 2.15 7.44 -8.65
C ILE A 109 2.20 6.46 -7.47
N THR A 110 3.38 5.91 -7.19
CA THR A 110 3.62 5.08 -6.00
C THR A 110 4.39 5.91 -4.98
N LEU A 111 3.79 6.12 -3.81
CA LEU A 111 4.44 6.83 -2.71
C LEU A 111 5.35 5.87 -1.92
N PRO A 112 6.36 6.39 -1.20
CA PRO A 112 7.20 5.58 -0.32
C PRO A 112 6.37 4.85 0.74
N GLN A 113 6.92 3.73 1.23
CA GLN A 113 6.38 3.04 2.40
C GLN A 113 6.35 3.95 3.62
N PHE A 114 5.39 3.73 4.50
CA PHE A 114 5.24 4.47 5.76
C PHE A 114 5.01 3.52 6.94
N LYS A 115 5.10 4.05 8.16
CA LYS A 115 4.94 3.29 9.41
C LYS A 115 4.08 4.06 10.41
N VAL A 116 2.88 4.40 9.97
CA VAL A 116 1.86 5.10 10.76
C VAL A 116 0.60 4.26 10.69
N PHE A 117 0.19 3.74 11.84
CA PHE A 117 -0.94 2.82 11.98
C PHE A 117 -1.97 3.43 12.93
N VAL A 118 -3.18 2.89 12.94
CA VAL A 118 -4.24 3.29 13.88
C VAL A 118 -3.74 3.12 15.33
N PRO A 119 -4.03 4.07 16.25
CA PRO A 119 -4.96 5.20 16.12
C PRO A 119 -4.40 6.47 15.46
N GLU A 120 -3.12 6.50 15.10
CA GLU A 120 -2.54 7.63 14.40
C GLU A 120 -3.05 7.74 12.96
N THR A 121 -3.16 8.97 12.47
CA THR A 121 -3.54 9.26 11.08
C THR A 121 -2.30 9.59 10.27
N TYR A 122 -2.15 8.93 9.12
CA TYR A 122 -1.14 9.26 8.13
C TYR A 122 -1.67 10.35 7.18
N ASP A 123 -1.26 11.60 7.43
CA ASP A 123 -1.60 12.73 6.57
C ASP A 123 -0.56 12.90 5.46
N LEU A 124 -0.98 12.65 4.22
CA LEU A 124 -0.16 12.80 3.02
C LEU A 124 -0.04 14.27 2.56
N GLY A 125 -0.84 15.18 3.11
CA GLY A 125 -0.95 16.55 2.64
C GLY A 125 -1.48 16.64 1.21
N THR A 126 -0.95 17.59 0.43
CA THR A 126 -1.34 17.81 -0.96
C THR A 126 -0.33 17.17 -1.91
N ILE A 127 -0.83 16.32 -2.82
CA ILE A 127 -0.07 15.59 -3.83
C ILE A 127 -0.34 16.22 -5.19
N ILE A 128 0.71 16.76 -5.80
CA ILE A 128 0.63 17.42 -7.10
C ILE A 128 0.75 16.37 -8.21
N LEU A 129 -0.28 16.24 -9.03
CA LEU A 129 -0.43 15.18 -10.03
C LEU A 129 0.25 15.47 -11.37
N ASP A 130 0.52 16.74 -11.68
CA ASP A 130 1.13 17.21 -12.92
C ASP A 130 2.64 17.48 -12.82
N LYS A 131 3.28 17.04 -11.73
CA LYS A 131 4.74 17.03 -11.69
C LYS A 131 5.29 16.02 -12.71
N PRO A 132 6.38 16.37 -13.43
CA PRO A 132 7.11 15.39 -14.21
C PRO A 132 7.50 14.22 -13.32
N LYS A 133 7.42 12.99 -13.84
CA LYS A 133 8.02 11.85 -13.15
C LYS A 133 9.50 12.15 -12.98
N GLU A 134 9.99 12.16 -11.74
CA GLU A 134 11.42 12.14 -11.51
C GLU A 134 11.93 10.81 -12.06
N ASP A 135 12.59 10.87 -13.22
CA ASP A 135 13.35 9.73 -13.71
C ASP A 135 14.36 9.41 -12.61
N LYS A 136 14.17 8.26 -11.95
CA LYS A 136 15.25 7.69 -11.14
C LYS A 136 16.36 7.34 -12.11
N GLU A 137 17.24 8.29 -12.39
CA GLU A 137 18.55 8.01 -12.94
C GLU A 137 19.17 6.98 -12.00
N ASP A 138 19.30 5.76 -12.51
CA ASP A 138 20.14 4.70 -11.95
C ASP A 138 21.59 5.20 -12.00
N LYS A 139 21.94 6.14 -11.11
CA LYS A 139 23.31 6.60 -10.97
C LYS A 139 24.08 5.43 -10.36
N PRO A 140 25.11 4.90 -11.05
CA PRO A 140 25.94 3.87 -10.46
C PRO A 140 26.53 4.42 -9.16
N LYS A 141 26.30 3.69 -8.08
CA LYS A 141 26.89 3.97 -6.77
C LYS A 141 28.43 3.89 -6.92
N PRO A 142 29.20 4.89 -6.43
CA PRO A 142 30.65 4.88 -6.50
C PRO A 142 31.27 3.74 -5.70
#